data_AF-A0A368ZAI0-F1
#
_entry.id   AF-A0A368ZAI0-F1
#
_cell.length_a   1.000
_cell.length_b   1.000
_cell.length_c   1.000
_cell.angle_alpha   90.00
_cell.angle_beta   90.00
_cell.angle_gamma   90.00
#
_symmetry.space_group_name_H-M   'P 1'
#
loop_
_entity.id
_entity.type
_entity.pdbx_description
1 polymer ?
#
loop_
_entity_poly.entity_id
_entity_poly.type
_entity_poly.pdbx_seq_one_letter_code
_entity_poly.pdbx_strand_id
1 'polypeptide(L)'
;MNIINEIEKEQMRDDIPVFAPGDTLRLMVKVVEGGKERLQNYTGVVVKRNGGGLNETFTVRKISKGIGVERTFPLHSNKLAKIEVVSRGDVRRSRLYYLRSRRGKASRIKEKRD
;
A
#
# COMPACT_ATOMS: atom_id res chain seq x y z
N MET A 1 28.97 -5.41 -14.28
CA MET A 1 27.50 -5.59 -14.40
C MET A 1 27.08 -6.59 -13.34
N ASN A 2 26.10 -6.28 -12.51
CA ASN A 2 25.62 -7.22 -11.49
C ASN A 2 24.39 -7.94 -12.05
N ILE A 3 24.53 -9.21 -12.41
CA ILE A 3 23.49 -10.05 -13.06
C ILE A 3 22.17 -10.01 -12.26
N ILE A 4 22.27 -9.95 -10.93
CA ILE A 4 21.10 -9.87 -10.04
C ILE A 4 20.26 -8.62 -10.34
N ASN A 5 20.91 -7.48 -10.59
CA ASN A 5 20.21 -6.22 -10.84
C ASN A 5 19.47 -6.23 -12.19
N GLU A 6 19.92 -7.01 -13.16
CA GLU A 6 19.23 -7.14 -14.46
C GLU A 6 17.98 -7.99 -14.31
N ILE A 7 18.10 -9.14 -13.64
CA ILE A 7 16.96 -10.01 -13.33
C ILE A 7 15.90 -9.26 -12.50
N GLU A 8 16.32 -8.46 -11.51
CA GLU A 8 15.39 -7.67 -10.71
C GLU A 8 14.64 -6.64 -11.55
N LYS A 9 15.32 -5.97 -12.50
CA LYS A 9 14.69 -4.98 -13.39
C LYS A 9 13.66 -5.60 -14.33
N GLU A 10 13.92 -6.80 -14.84
CA GLU A 10 12.98 -7.52 -15.70
C GLU A 10 11.66 -7.88 -14.99
N GLN A 11 11.71 -8.04 -13.66
CA GLN A 11 10.53 -8.37 -12.85
C GLN A 11 9.82 -7.14 -12.27
N MET A 12 10.36 -5.94 -12.49
CA MET A 12 9.71 -4.72 -12.04
C MET A 12 8.44 -4.43 -12.84
N ARG A 13 7.52 -3.76 -12.15
CA ARG A 13 6.26 -3.29 -12.73
C ARG A 13 6.38 -1.80 -13.02
N ASP A 14 5.76 -1.39 -14.12
CA ASP A 14 5.69 -0.03 -14.62
C ASP A 14 4.32 0.65 -14.34
N ASP A 15 3.29 -0.15 -14.05
CA ASP A 15 1.91 0.31 -13.80
C ASP A 15 1.65 0.89 -12.40
N ILE A 16 2.71 1.18 -11.63
CA ILE A 16 2.61 1.62 -10.24
C ILE A 16 2.47 3.14 -10.18
N PRO A 17 1.37 3.69 -9.64
CA PRO A 17 1.23 5.13 -9.46
C PRO A 17 2.19 5.66 -8.40
N VAL A 18 2.54 6.94 -8.49
CA VAL A 18 3.29 7.62 -7.43
C VAL A 18 2.37 7.84 -6.22
N PHE A 19 2.76 7.30 -5.06
CA PHE A 19 2.09 7.49 -3.78
C PHE A 19 3.09 7.51 -2.62
N ALA A 20 2.67 8.14 -1.52
CA ALA A 20 3.47 8.34 -0.32
C ALA A 20 2.75 7.83 0.94
N PRO A 21 3.48 7.69 2.08
CA PRO A 21 2.85 7.53 3.38
C PRO A 21 1.86 8.68 3.63
N GLY A 22 0.66 8.35 4.11
CA GLY A 22 -0.45 9.28 4.32
C GLY A 22 -1.54 9.18 3.25
N ASP A 23 -1.21 8.71 2.06
CA ASP A 23 -2.19 8.54 0.99
C ASP A 23 -3.15 7.38 1.29
N THR A 24 -4.39 7.52 0.82
CA THR A 24 -5.36 6.43 0.83
C THR A 24 -5.31 5.71 -0.49
N LEU A 25 -5.05 4.42 -0.46
CA LEU A 25 -5.03 3.56 -1.65
C LEU A 25 -6.24 2.64 -1.65
N ARG A 26 -6.74 2.33 -2.85
CA ARG A 26 -7.62 1.20 -3.15
C ARG A 26 -6.80 0.18 -3.91
N LEU A 27 -6.53 -0.96 -3.28
CA LEU A 27 -5.80 -2.07 -3.88
C LEU A 27 -6.78 -3.13 -4.35
N MET A 28 -6.65 -3.60 -5.60
CA MET A 28 -7.33 -4.81 -6.06
C MET A 28 -6.38 -6.00 -5.86
N VAL A 29 -6.66 -6.85 -4.88
CA VAL A 29 -5.81 -7.98 -4.51
C VAL A 29 -6.42 -9.27 -5.06
N LYS A 30 -5.63 -10.08 -5.77
CA LYS A 30 -6.00 -11.43 -6.18
C LYS A 30 -6.06 -12.35 -4.97
N VAL A 31 -7.18 -13.03 -4.80
CA VAL A 31 -7.39 -14.05 -3.76
C VAL A 31 -7.80 -15.34 -4.44
N VAL A 32 -7.10 -16.43 -4.12
CA VAL A 32 -7.34 -17.77 -4.67
C VAL A 32 -7.89 -18.65 -3.56
N GLU A 33 -9.11 -19.14 -3.73
CA GLU A 33 -9.81 -20.00 -2.75
C GLU A 33 -10.46 -21.16 -3.52
N GLY A 34 -10.12 -22.41 -3.20
CA GLY A 34 -10.75 -23.60 -3.79
C GLY A 34 -10.68 -23.69 -5.31
N GLY A 35 -9.59 -23.22 -5.93
CA GLY A 35 -9.40 -23.21 -7.39
C GLY A 35 -10.08 -22.06 -8.14
N LYS A 36 -10.80 -21.17 -7.44
CA LYS A 36 -11.37 -19.95 -8.02
C LYS A 36 -10.52 -18.73 -7.66
N GLU A 37 -10.32 -17.84 -8.62
CA GLU A 37 -9.68 -16.56 -8.41
C GLU A 37 -10.71 -15.43 -8.38
N ARG A 38 -10.60 -14.53 -7.40
CA ARG A 38 -11.39 -13.30 -7.33
C ARG A 38 -10.53 -12.10 -6.97
N LEU A 39 -10.96 -10.92 -7.41
CA LEU A 39 -10.36 -9.65 -6.99
C LEU A 39 -11.08 -9.13 -5.75
N GLN A 40 -10.32 -8.85 -4.69
CA GLN A 40 -10.82 -8.26 -3.47
C GLN A 40 -10.23 -6.86 -3.26
N ASN A 41 -11.10 -5.89 -3.01
CA ASN A 41 -10.67 -4.53 -2.68
C ASN A 41 -10.11 -4.45 -1.26
N TYR A 42 -8.92 -3.88 -1.13
CA TYR A 42 -8.31 -3.48 0.13
C TYR A 42 -8.04 -1.98 0.09
N THR A 43 -8.94 -1.21 0.70
CA THR A 43 -8.82 0.24 0.80
C THR A 43 -8.33 0.64 2.19
N GLY A 44 -7.32 1.51 2.25
CA GLY A 44 -6.80 2.03 3.51
C GLY A 44 -5.66 3.03 3.32
N VAL A 45 -5.14 3.51 4.43
CA VAL A 45 -4.07 4.52 4.46
C VAL A 45 -2.71 3.86 4.44
N VAL A 46 -1.80 4.35 3.60
CA VAL A 46 -0.39 3.93 3.60
C VAL A 46 0.29 4.47 4.86
N VAL A 47 0.74 3.59 5.74
CA VAL A 47 1.41 3.97 7.00
C VAL A 47 2.93 3.94 6.90
N LYS A 48 3.47 3.16 5.98
CA LYS A 48 4.91 3.12 5.67
C LYS A 48 5.13 2.60 4.26
N ARG A 49 6.27 2.99 3.68
CA ARG A 49 6.89 2.42 2.50
C ARG A 49 8.34 2.12 2.86
N ASN A 50 8.88 0.98 2.43
CA ASN A 50 10.18 0.48 2.89
C ASN A 50 10.89 -0.32 1.81
N GLY A 51 12.22 -0.20 1.79
CA GLY A 51 13.06 -0.83 0.79
C GLY A 51 13.13 -0.01 -0.49
N GLY A 52 13.55 -0.67 -1.56
CA GLY A 52 13.66 -0.14 -2.89
C GLY A 52 13.86 -1.28 -3.87
N GLY A 53 13.78 -0.97 -5.16
CA GLY A 53 13.88 -1.99 -6.19
C GLY A 53 12.75 -3.03 -6.10
N LEU A 54 13.05 -4.26 -6.51
CA LEU A 54 12.07 -5.36 -6.53
C LEU A 54 11.52 -5.69 -5.12
N ASN A 55 12.34 -5.48 -4.10
CA ASN A 55 12.05 -5.76 -2.70
C ASN A 55 11.28 -4.63 -2.00
N GLU A 56 10.84 -3.61 -2.75
CA GLU A 56 10.05 -2.53 -2.18
C GLU A 56 8.71 -3.03 -1.63
N THR A 57 8.37 -2.58 -0.42
CA THR A 57 7.12 -2.94 0.27
C THR A 57 6.43 -1.70 0.80
N PHE A 58 5.12 -1.80 0.99
CA PHE A 58 4.32 -0.76 1.64
C PHE A 58 3.27 -1.40 2.55
N THR A 59 2.93 -0.72 3.64
CA THR A 59 1.93 -1.20 4.59
C THR A 59 0.71 -0.29 4.53
N VAL A 60 -0.44 -0.90 4.33
CA VAL A 60 -1.74 -0.22 4.35
C VAL A 60 -2.48 -0.60 5.63
N ARG A 61 -3.00 0.42 6.31
CA ARG A 61 -3.83 0.30 7.51
C ARG A 61 -5.28 0.63 7.18
N LYS A 62 -6.20 -0.24 7.57
CA LYS A 62 -7.65 0.03 7.54
C LYS A 62 -8.31 -0.37 8.84
N ILE A 63 -9.46 0.22 9.14
CA ILE A 63 -10.34 -0.29 10.19
C ILE A 63 -11.36 -1.19 9.51
N SER A 64 -11.41 -2.46 9.92
CA SER A 64 -12.35 -3.45 9.41
C SER A 64 -13.20 -3.93 10.57
N LYS A 65 -14.52 -3.69 10.52
CA LYS A 65 -15.45 -4.10 11.59
C LYS A 65 -14.97 -3.69 13.00
N GLY A 66 -14.49 -2.45 13.14
CA GLY A 66 -13.99 -1.91 14.42
C GLY A 66 -12.57 -2.32 14.81
N ILE A 67 -11.94 -3.27 14.09
CA ILE A 67 -10.60 -3.77 14.37
C ILE A 67 -9.60 -3.15 13.38
N GLY A 68 -8.48 -2.65 13.89
CA GLY A 68 -7.39 -2.14 13.06
C GLY A 68 -6.64 -3.30 12.39
N VAL A 69 -6.65 -3.34 11.08
CA VAL A 69 -5.95 -4.33 10.26
C VAL A 69 -4.86 -3.63 9.48
N GLU A 70 -3.64 -4.12 9.58
CA GLU A 70 -2.51 -3.70 8.75
C GLU A 70 -2.08 -4.85 7.84
N ARG A 71 -1.84 -4.56 6.57
CA ARG A 71 -1.30 -5.53 5.63
C ARG A 71 -0.13 -4.91 4.88
N THR A 72 0.99 -5.62 4.87
CA THR A 72 2.18 -5.26 4.09
C THR A 72 2.10 -5.97 2.74
N PHE A 73 2.33 -5.22 1.67
CA PHE A 73 2.32 -5.70 0.30
C PHE A 73 3.69 -5.47 -0.32
N PRO A 74 4.27 -6.46 -1.02
CA PRO A 74 5.36 -6.23 -1.95
C PRO A 74 4.82 -5.44 -3.15
N LEU A 75 5.50 -4.35 -3.50
CA LEU A 75 5.05 -3.41 -4.51
C LEU A 75 4.91 -4.07 -5.88
N HIS A 76 5.88 -4.92 -6.23
CA HIS A 76 5.95 -5.59 -7.53
C HIS A 76 5.22 -6.95 -7.57
N SER A 77 4.46 -7.30 -6.54
CA SER A 77 3.78 -8.61 -6.50
C SER A 77 2.68 -8.72 -7.56
N ASN A 78 2.66 -9.83 -8.31
CA ASN A 78 1.58 -10.22 -9.22
C ASN A 78 0.21 -10.43 -8.53
N LYS A 79 0.18 -10.53 -7.19
CA LYS A 79 -1.05 -10.60 -6.40
C LYS A 79 -1.78 -9.25 -6.33
N LEU A 80 -1.12 -8.14 -6.64
CA LEU A 80 -1.76 -6.84 -6.79
C LEU A 80 -2.21 -6.67 -8.24
N ALA A 81 -3.51 -6.73 -8.50
CA ALA A 81 -4.02 -6.49 -9.85
C ALA A 81 -4.00 -5.01 -10.23
N LYS A 82 -4.31 -4.12 -9.28
CA LYS A 82 -4.35 -2.67 -9.50
C LYS A 82 -4.07 -1.91 -8.20
N ILE A 83 -3.35 -0.80 -8.33
CA ILE A 83 -3.13 0.18 -7.26
C ILE A 83 -3.76 1.50 -7.71
N GLU A 84 -4.71 2.02 -6.93
CA GLU A 84 -5.38 3.29 -7.21
C GLU A 84 -5.21 4.24 -6.02
N VAL A 85 -4.77 5.47 -6.30
CA VAL A 85 -4.68 6.53 -5.28
C VAL A 85 -6.06 7.19 -5.17
N VAL A 86 -6.71 7.02 -4.02
CA VAL A 86 -8.05 7.56 -3.76
C VAL A 86 -7.98 9.00 -3.25
N SER A 87 -7.03 9.28 -2.37
CA SER A 87 -6.82 10.62 -1.82
C SER A 87 -5.37 10.80 -1.38
N ARG A 88 -4.84 12.02 -1.49
CA ARG A 88 -3.49 12.35 -1.03
C ARG A 88 -3.50 12.91 0.39
N GLY A 89 -2.65 12.38 1.26
CA GLY A 89 -2.60 12.79 2.67
C GLY A 89 -1.55 13.87 2.93
N ASP A 90 -1.92 14.90 3.69
CA ASP A 90 -0.97 15.87 4.23
C ASP A 90 -0.38 15.35 5.55
N VAL A 91 0.83 14.80 5.44
CA VAL A 91 1.62 14.30 6.57
C VAL A 91 3.08 14.70 6.42
N ARG A 92 3.77 14.86 7.56
CA ARG A 92 5.20 15.22 7.59
C ARG A 92 6.12 14.05 7.94
N ARG A 93 5.56 12.90 8.35
CA ARG A 93 6.33 11.73 8.79
C ARG A 93 6.33 10.66 7.71
N SER A 94 7.48 10.03 7.46
CA SER A 94 7.61 8.89 6.54
C SER A 94 7.01 7.59 7.09
N ARG A 95 6.84 7.49 8.42
CA ARG A 95 6.22 6.34 9.10
C ARG A 95 5.14 6.83 10.08
N LEU A 96 3.90 6.44 9.82
CA LEU A 96 2.71 6.90 10.53
C LEU A 96 2.27 5.95 11.64
N TYR A 97 3.21 5.36 12.38
CA TYR A 97 2.91 4.38 13.43
C TYR A 97 2.05 4.96 14.57
N TYR A 98 2.06 6.27 14.75
CA TYR A 98 1.19 6.95 15.71
C TYR A 98 -0.31 6.77 15.39
N LEU A 99 -0.69 6.39 14.16
CA LEU A 99 -2.08 6.09 13.81
C LEU A 99 -2.59 4.78 14.44
N ARG A 100 -1.70 3.98 15.04
CA ARG A 100 -2.08 2.75 15.77
C ARG A 100 -2.77 3.06 17.09
N SER A 101 -2.34 4.11 17.78
CA SER A 101 -2.92 4.54 19.05
C SER A 101 -4.10 5.51 18.88
N ARG A 102 -4.28 6.09 17.69
CA ARG A 102 -5.38 7.02 17.40
C ARG A 102 -6.62 6.29 16.89
N ARG A 103 -7.80 6.79 17.26
CA ARG A 103 -9.11 6.28 16.84
C ARG A 103 -10.06 7.42 16.43
N GLY A 104 -11.07 7.08 15.63
CA GLY A 104 -12.13 8.01 15.22
C GLY A 104 -11.59 9.28 14.55
N LYS A 105 -12.04 10.44 15.04
CA LYS A 105 -11.63 11.75 14.48
C LYS A 105 -10.13 12.02 14.59
N ALA A 106 -9.46 11.49 15.62
CA ALA A 106 -8.03 11.71 15.84
C ALA A 106 -7.13 10.99 14.82
N SER A 107 -7.63 9.91 14.21
CA SER A 107 -6.91 9.17 13.16
C SER A 107 -7.11 9.73 11.75
N ARG A 108 -7.94 10.78 11.58
CA ARG A 108 -8.17 11.40 10.27
C ARG A 108 -6.93 12.15 9.81
N ILE A 109 -6.48 11.86 8.60
CA ILE A 109 -5.41 12.59 7.91
C ILE A 109 -6.08 13.71 7.09
N LYS A 110 -5.48 14.90 7.11
CA LYS A 110 -5.95 16.01 6.28
C LYS A 110 -5.62 15.70 4.81
N GLU A 111 -6.50 16.09 3.91
CA GLU A 111 -6.22 15.96 2.48
C GLU A 111 -5.21 17.04 2.07
N LYS A 112 -4.22 16.65 1.27
CA LYS A 112 -3.25 17.59 0.71
C LYS A 112 -3.94 18.37 -0.40
N ARG A 113 -4.13 19.67 -0.18
CA ARG A 113 -4.58 20.63 -1.19
C ARG A 113 -3.35 21.40 -1.65
N ASP A 114 -3.19 21.53 -2.96
CA ASP A 114 -2.13 22.34 -3.57
C ASP A 114 -2.35 23.83 -3.29
#